data_AF-A0A090KPL8-F1
#
_entry.id   AF-A0A090KPL8-F1
#
_cell.length_a   1.000
_cell.length_b   1.000
_cell.length_c   1.000
_cell.angle_alpha   90.00
_cell.angle_beta   90.00
_cell.angle_gamma   90.00
#
_symmetry.space_group_name_H-M   'P 1'
#
loop_
_entity.id
_entity.type
_entity.pdbx_description
1 polymer ?
#
loop_
_entity_poly.entity_id
_entity_poly.type
_entity_poly.pdbx_seq_one_letter_code
_entity_poly.pdbx_strand_id
1 'polypeptide(L)'
;MISRRKFFSNAAVAAGAAALGAATRSVKGGERVGQSPENPEKINDHAQSDQQDYPPGEPGKDYTPVITPNGSTLPFKVVGGVKVFHLITEEVDHEFAPGLRAYCWGFNGQVHGPTIEVVEGDRVRIYVTNNLPENTSIHWHGVFVPSGMDGVGGLSQKTIEPGETYKYEFKLRQEGTYMYHSHCDEMTQMALGMMGMFIIHPRNPTGPKADRDFAFMLSEWRIDVGTM
;
A
#
# COMPACT_ATOMS: atom_id res chain seq x y z
N MET A 1 -38.29 22.63 -7.82
CA MET A 1 -37.97 22.77 -9.26
C MET A 1 -37.07 23.99 -9.43
N ILE A 2 -35.77 23.78 -9.62
CA ILE A 2 -34.77 24.83 -9.87
C ILE A 2 -33.96 24.37 -11.09
N SER A 3 -33.88 25.21 -12.12
CA SER A 3 -33.29 24.88 -13.43
C SER A 3 -31.92 25.54 -13.63
N ARG A 4 -31.02 24.79 -14.28
CA ARG A 4 -29.54 24.88 -14.30
C ARG A 4 -28.96 26.02 -15.18
N ARG A 5 -29.49 27.25 -15.18
CA ARG A 5 -29.07 28.27 -16.18
C ARG A 5 -28.70 29.69 -15.71
N LYS A 6 -28.35 29.93 -14.44
CA LYS A 6 -27.85 31.25 -14.02
C LYS A 6 -26.71 31.19 -13.01
N PHE A 7 -25.49 30.88 -13.46
CA PHE A 7 -24.31 31.04 -12.61
C PHE A 7 -23.10 31.75 -13.24
N PHE A 8 -23.22 32.28 -14.47
CA PHE A 8 -22.13 33.07 -15.04
C PHE A 8 -22.64 34.38 -15.61
N SER A 9 -22.59 35.43 -14.78
CA SER A 9 -22.33 36.81 -15.23
C SER A 9 -22.12 37.72 -14.02
N ASN A 10 -21.03 38.51 -14.09
CA ASN A 10 -20.76 39.75 -13.37
C ASN A 10 -19.69 39.67 -12.27
N ALA A 11 -18.46 40.02 -12.64
CA ALA A 11 -17.81 41.20 -12.07
C ALA A 11 -16.61 41.59 -12.96
N ALA A 12 -16.84 42.60 -13.80
CA ALA A 12 -15.81 43.29 -14.56
C ALA A 12 -15.14 44.37 -13.69
N VAL A 13 -13.82 44.37 -13.77
CA VAL A 13 -12.84 45.48 -13.70
C VAL A 13 -13.39 46.89 -13.42
N ALA A 14 -12.86 47.52 -12.37
CA ALA A 14 -12.75 48.98 -12.26
C ALA A 14 -11.31 49.36 -11.90
N ALA A 15 -10.66 50.11 -12.79
CA ALA A 15 -9.37 50.76 -12.59
C ALA A 15 -9.58 52.13 -11.91
N GLY A 16 -8.67 52.51 -11.01
CA GLY A 16 -8.63 53.85 -10.41
C GLY A 16 -7.27 54.09 -9.72
N ALA A 17 -6.54 55.09 -10.21
CA ALA A 17 -5.17 55.43 -9.84
C ALA A 17 -5.06 56.26 -8.55
N ALA A 18 -3.96 56.09 -7.78
CA ALA A 18 -3.31 57.17 -7.01
C ALA A 18 -1.88 56.74 -6.60
N ALA A 19 -0.92 57.63 -6.81
CA ALA A 19 0.50 57.43 -6.61
C ALA A 19 1.01 57.86 -5.22
N LEU A 20 2.11 57.21 -4.82
CA LEU A 20 3.22 57.68 -3.95
C LEU A 20 2.94 58.13 -2.50
N GLY A 21 3.41 57.31 -1.56
CA GLY A 21 3.72 57.71 -0.18
C GLY A 21 4.71 56.73 0.43
N ALA A 22 5.99 57.11 0.49
CA ALA A 22 7.01 56.34 1.20
C ALA A 22 6.76 56.45 2.71
N ALA A 23 6.41 55.34 3.35
CA ALA A 23 6.38 55.20 4.80
C ALA A 23 7.25 54.01 5.20
N THR A 24 8.50 54.30 5.56
CA THR A 24 9.39 53.37 6.25
C THR A 24 8.84 53.12 7.65
N ARG A 25 8.30 51.92 7.90
CA ARG A 25 8.11 51.41 9.26
C ARG A 25 9.09 50.27 9.51
N SER A 26 10.08 50.59 10.34
CA SER A 26 10.99 49.65 10.97
C SER A 26 10.18 48.67 11.82
N VAL A 27 10.17 47.39 11.44
CA VAL A 27 9.69 46.31 12.30
C VAL A 27 10.89 45.82 13.10
N LYS A 28 10.91 46.15 14.40
CA LYS A 28 11.82 45.57 15.38
C LYS A 28 11.65 44.05 15.38
N GLY A 29 12.76 43.33 15.28
CA GLY A 29 12.81 41.87 15.31
C GLY A 29 12.19 41.30 16.59
N GLY A 30 11.25 40.39 16.41
CA GLY A 30 10.88 39.42 17.43
C GLY A 30 11.80 38.22 17.33
N GLU A 31 12.35 37.80 18.47
CA GLU A 31 13.24 36.65 18.62
C GLU A 31 12.56 35.39 18.09
N ARG A 32 13.21 34.72 17.12
CA ARG A 32 12.90 33.33 16.80
C ARG A 32 13.41 32.49 17.96
N VAL A 33 12.50 31.84 18.68
CA VAL A 33 12.83 30.68 19.51
C VAL A 33 13.42 29.64 18.56
N GLY A 34 14.75 29.53 18.56
CA GLY A 34 15.46 28.53 17.78
C GLY A 34 15.11 27.16 18.35
N GLN A 35 14.34 26.37 17.60
CA GLN A 35 14.47 24.93 17.71
C GLN A 35 15.94 24.60 17.40
N SER A 36 16.59 23.89 18.32
CA SER A 36 17.89 23.27 18.03
C SER A 36 17.76 22.48 16.73
N PRO A 37 18.74 22.54 15.82
CA PRO A 37 18.71 21.70 14.64
C PRO A 37 18.63 20.25 15.11
N GLU A 38 17.58 19.55 14.68
CA GLU A 38 17.52 18.11 14.81
C GLU A 38 18.81 17.53 14.23
N ASN A 39 19.44 16.64 15.00
CA ASN A 39 20.73 16.06 14.67
C ASN A 39 20.66 15.45 13.24
N PRO A 40 21.42 15.96 12.25
CA PRO A 40 21.34 15.48 10.86
C PRO A 40 21.78 14.02 10.71
N GLU A 41 22.31 13.40 11.77
CA GLU A 41 22.67 11.97 11.79
C GLU A 41 21.46 11.03 11.70
N LYS A 42 20.26 11.42 12.14
CA LYS A 42 19.08 10.52 12.11
C LYS A 42 18.48 10.30 10.73
N ILE A 43 18.85 11.10 9.73
CA ILE A 43 18.40 10.89 8.35
C ILE A 43 19.17 9.71 7.71
N ASN A 44 20.31 9.30 8.29
CA ASN A 44 21.18 8.26 7.74
C ASN A 44 21.07 6.88 8.43
N ASP A 45 20.24 6.71 9.47
CA ASP A 45 20.10 5.40 10.13
C ASP A 45 19.52 4.33 9.19
N HIS A 46 18.66 4.71 8.24
CA HIS A 46 18.16 3.77 7.22
C HIS A 46 19.26 3.29 6.25
N ALA A 47 20.31 4.07 6.03
CA ALA A 47 21.41 3.67 5.16
C ALA A 47 22.32 2.60 5.79
N GLN A 48 22.39 2.51 7.13
CA GLN A 48 23.10 1.43 7.81
C GLN A 48 22.32 0.10 7.79
N SER A 49 20.98 0.15 7.83
CA SER A 49 20.14 -1.06 7.72
C SER A 49 20.32 -1.81 6.38
N ASP A 50 20.74 -1.08 5.34
CA ASP A 50 20.92 -1.65 4.00
C ASP A 50 22.02 -2.71 3.92
N GLN A 51 23.04 -2.61 4.77
CA GLN A 51 24.24 -3.46 4.70
C GLN A 51 24.18 -4.69 5.60
N GLN A 52 23.30 -4.72 6.60
CA GLN A 52 23.22 -5.85 7.51
C GLN A 52 22.24 -6.90 6.96
N ASP A 53 22.77 -8.08 6.68
CA ASP A 53 21.95 -9.23 6.28
C ASP A 53 21.51 -9.99 7.53
N TYR A 54 20.22 -9.86 7.84
CA TYR A 54 19.58 -10.60 8.91
C TYR A 54 19.02 -11.93 8.40
N PRO A 55 18.96 -12.99 9.23
CA PRO A 55 18.16 -14.16 8.89
C PRO A 55 16.69 -13.75 8.72
N PRO A 56 15.94 -14.39 7.79
CA PRO A 56 14.51 -14.17 7.65
C PRO A 56 13.76 -14.31 8.97
N GLY A 57 12.93 -13.33 9.31
CA GLY A 57 12.18 -13.37 10.58
C GLY A 57 11.17 -14.52 10.63
N GLU A 58 11.08 -15.20 11.77
CA GLU A 58 10.21 -16.35 12.00
C GLU A 58 8.97 -15.96 12.83
N PRO A 59 7.75 -16.30 12.38
CA PRO A 59 6.52 -16.03 13.13
C PRO A 59 6.54 -16.72 14.50
N GLY A 60 6.11 -16.01 15.54
CA GLY A 60 6.07 -16.48 16.93
C GLY A 60 7.40 -16.42 17.68
N LYS A 61 8.52 -16.32 16.97
CA LYS A 61 9.87 -16.15 17.53
C LYS A 61 10.31 -14.69 17.46
N ASP A 62 10.34 -14.14 16.25
CA ASP A 62 10.84 -12.78 16.00
C ASP A 62 9.72 -11.73 16.05
N TYR A 63 8.47 -12.13 15.83
CA TYR A 63 7.30 -11.25 15.90
C TYR A 63 6.04 -12.00 16.35
N THR A 64 5.03 -11.26 16.84
CA THR A 64 3.67 -11.79 17.06
C THR A 64 2.92 -11.72 15.73
N PRO A 65 2.51 -12.85 15.13
CA PRO A 65 1.72 -12.81 13.89
C PRO A 65 0.40 -12.09 14.10
N VAL A 66 -0.03 -11.32 13.11
CA VAL A 66 -1.34 -10.69 13.17
C VAL A 66 -2.45 -11.71 12.95
N ILE A 67 -3.61 -11.43 13.52
CA ILE A 67 -4.85 -12.13 13.23
C ILE A 67 -5.61 -11.27 12.23
N THR A 68 -5.79 -11.78 11.01
CA THR A 68 -6.64 -11.15 9.99
C THR A 68 -8.00 -11.83 9.98
N PRO A 69 -9.06 -11.24 10.56
CA PRO A 69 -10.37 -11.88 10.63
C PRO A 69 -10.91 -12.15 9.22
N ASN A 70 -11.51 -13.33 9.03
CA ASN A 70 -12.06 -13.81 7.75
C ASN A 70 -11.04 -13.90 6.60
N GLY A 71 -9.73 -13.84 6.91
CA GLY A 71 -8.66 -14.01 5.93
C GLY A 71 -7.65 -15.04 6.39
N SER A 72 -6.50 -15.05 5.73
CA SER A 72 -5.37 -15.91 6.08
C SER A 72 -4.05 -15.17 5.96
N THR A 73 -2.99 -15.69 6.58
CA THR A 73 -1.61 -15.27 6.29
C THR A 73 -1.09 -16.05 5.08
N LEU A 74 -0.37 -15.38 4.17
CA LEU A 74 0.23 -16.01 3.00
C LEU A 74 1.43 -16.87 3.45
N PRO A 75 1.44 -18.19 3.18
CA PRO A 75 2.56 -19.03 3.58
C PRO A 75 3.81 -18.70 2.75
N PHE A 76 4.98 -18.89 3.37
CA PHE A 76 6.27 -18.75 2.71
C PHE A 76 7.20 -19.94 2.96
N LYS A 77 8.24 -20.03 2.14
CA LYS A 77 9.41 -20.90 2.37
C LYS A 77 10.66 -20.04 2.40
N VAL A 78 11.65 -20.42 3.20
CA VAL A 78 12.96 -19.78 3.15
C VAL A 78 13.86 -20.53 2.17
N VAL A 79 14.37 -19.83 1.15
CA VAL A 79 15.30 -20.39 0.17
C VAL A 79 16.51 -19.46 0.06
N GLY A 80 17.68 -19.93 0.49
CA GLY A 80 18.92 -19.14 0.43
C GLY A 80 18.84 -17.80 1.19
N GLY A 81 18.19 -17.78 2.36
CA GLY A 81 18.00 -16.57 3.16
C GLY A 81 16.93 -15.60 2.62
N VAL A 82 16.11 -16.04 1.65
CA VAL A 82 15.01 -15.24 1.08
C VAL A 82 13.67 -15.85 1.46
N LYS A 83 12.71 -15.04 1.94
CA LYS A 83 11.31 -15.47 2.09
C LYS A 83 10.65 -15.52 0.72
N VAL A 84 10.25 -16.72 0.30
CA VAL A 84 9.62 -16.97 -0.98
C VAL A 84 8.13 -17.20 -0.80
N PHE A 85 7.33 -16.35 -1.42
CA PHE A 85 5.87 -16.39 -1.43
C PHE A 85 5.35 -16.72 -2.83
N HIS A 86 4.14 -17.28 -2.89
CA HIS A 86 3.41 -17.51 -4.14
C HIS A 86 2.01 -16.92 -4.00
N LEU A 87 1.76 -15.86 -4.76
CA LEU A 87 0.49 -15.16 -4.83
C LEU A 87 -0.15 -15.51 -6.17
N ILE A 88 -1.40 -15.96 -6.17
CA ILE A 88 -2.11 -16.41 -7.37
C ILE A 88 -3.32 -15.52 -7.55
N THR A 89 -3.44 -14.80 -8.66
CA THR A 89 -4.61 -13.98 -8.95
C THR A 89 -5.64 -14.83 -9.69
N GLU A 90 -6.88 -14.86 -9.24
CA GLU A 90 -7.91 -15.74 -9.80
C GLU A 90 -9.33 -15.22 -9.54
N GLU A 91 -10.29 -15.73 -10.29
CA GLU A 91 -11.71 -15.50 -10.02
C GLU A 91 -12.17 -16.32 -8.81
N VAL A 92 -12.98 -15.71 -7.96
CA VAL A 92 -13.44 -16.27 -6.69
C VAL A 92 -14.95 -16.06 -6.58
N ASP A 93 -15.70 -17.14 -6.39
CA ASP A 93 -17.11 -17.08 -5.99
C ASP A 93 -17.19 -16.77 -4.49
N HIS A 94 -17.39 -15.48 -4.18
CA HIS A 94 -17.30 -14.93 -2.83
C HIS A 94 -18.70 -14.71 -2.22
N GLU A 95 -18.90 -15.16 -0.99
CA GLU A 95 -20.14 -14.95 -0.23
C GLU A 95 -19.96 -13.89 0.85
N PHE A 96 -20.66 -12.77 0.69
CA PHE A 96 -20.60 -11.61 1.60
C PHE A 96 -21.45 -11.82 2.85
N ALA A 97 -22.58 -12.49 2.68
CA ALA A 97 -23.55 -12.84 3.72
C ALA A 97 -24.36 -14.05 3.22
N PRO A 98 -25.05 -14.80 4.10
CA PRO A 98 -25.83 -15.98 3.69
C PRO A 98 -26.74 -15.72 2.49
N GLY A 99 -26.42 -16.34 1.35
CA GLY A 99 -27.16 -16.21 0.09
C GLY A 99 -26.82 -14.99 -0.78
N LEU A 100 -25.93 -14.09 -0.33
CA LEU A 100 -25.42 -12.96 -1.10
C LEU A 100 -24.02 -13.28 -1.64
N ARG A 101 -23.97 -13.73 -2.89
CA ARG A 101 -22.73 -14.14 -3.57
C ARG A 101 -22.46 -13.29 -4.81
N ALA A 102 -21.18 -13.11 -5.15
CA ALA A 102 -20.77 -12.54 -6.42
C ALA A 102 -19.45 -13.17 -6.91
N TYR A 103 -19.26 -13.17 -8.23
CA TYR A 103 -17.94 -13.46 -8.81
C TYR A 103 -17.04 -12.24 -8.64
N CYS A 104 -16.00 -12.42 -7.85
CA CYS A 104 -15.01 -11.43 -7.50
C CYS A 104 -13.64 -11.88 -8.04
N TRP A 105 -12.66 -10.99 -8.02
CA TRP A 105 -11.28 -11.33 -8.32
C TRP A 105 -10.44 -11.18 -7.06
N GLY A 106 -9.67 -12.20 -6.75
CA GLY A 106 -8.99 -12.31 -5.48
C GLY A 106 -7.60 -12.89 -5.63
N PHE A 107 -7.08 -13.32 -4.47
CA PHE A 107 -5.77 -13.94 -4.38
C PHE A 107 -5.87 -15.26 -3.64
N ASN A 108 -5.28 -16.32 -4.20
CA ASN A 108 -5.18 -17.64 -3.58
C ASN A 108 -6.56 -18.17 -3.12
N GLY A 109 -7.57 -18.05 -3.97
CA GLY A 109 -8.93 -18.54 -3.74
C GLY A 109 -9.78 -17.76 -2.73
N GLN A 110 -9.37 -16.55 -2.34
CA GLN A 110 -10.11 -15.72 -1.39
C GLN A 110 -10.13 -14.23 -1.76
N VAL A 111 -11.11 -13.53 -1.18
CA VAL A 111 -11.31 -12.08 -1.28
C VAL A 111 -11.55 -11.58 0.15
N HIS A 112 -10.75 -10.66 0.70
CA HIS A 112 -9.56 -10.03 0.10
C HIS A 112 -8.35 -10.99 0.15
N GLY A 113 -7.23 -10.58 -0.42
CA GLY A 113 -6.03 -11.41 -0.49
C GLY A 113 -5.41 -11.73 0.88
N PRO A 114 -4.59 -12.80 0.95
CA PRO A 114 -3.93 -13.18 2.19
C PRO A 114 -2.98 -12.09 2.70
N THR A 115 -2.85 -11.97 4.01
CA THR A 115 -1.90 -11.05 4.65
C THR A 115 -0.46 -11.52 4.44
N ILE A 116 0.39 -10.67 3.89
CA ILE A 116 1.83 -10.93 3.78
C ILE A 116 2.50 -10.38 5.03
N GLU A 117 3.22 -11.23 5.76
CA GLU A 117 3.94 -10.84 6.98
C GLU A 117 5.45 -11.06 6.84
N VAL A 118 6.20 -9.99 7.05
CA VAL A 118 7.67 -9.96 6.95
C VAL A 118 8.24 -9.13 8.09
N VAL A 119 9.55 -9.19 8.28
CA VAL A 119 10.25 -8.36 9.27
C VAL A 119 11.16 -7.38 8.53
N GLU A 120 11.29 -6.16 9.05
CA GLU A 120 12.25 -5.16 8.59
C GLU A 120 13.64 -5.79 8.36
N GLY A 121 14.24 -5.57 7.19
CA GLY A 121 15.51 -6.19 6.79
C GLY A 121 15.38 -7.52 6.04
N ASP A 122 14.19 -8.15 6.01
CA ASP A 122 13.96 -9.38 5.24
C ASP A 122 14.19 -9.13 3.74
N ARG A 123 14.78 -10.11 3.05
CA ARG A 123 14.73 -10.21 1.59
C ARG A 123 13.54 -11.08 1.20
N VAL A 124 12.69 -10.56 0.33
CA VAL A 124 11.49 -11.27 -0.13
C VAL A 124 11.56 -11.53 -1.62
N ARG A 125 10.97 -12.65 -2.03
CA ARG A 125 10.68 -13.00 -3.41
C ARG A 125 9.24 -13.44 -3.50
N ILE A 126 8.44 -12.74 -4.31
CA ILE A 126 7.02 -13.00 -4.46
C ILE A 126 6.78 -13.37 -5.91
N TYR A 127 6.38 -14.61 -6.15
CA TYR A 127 5.92 -15.06 -7.45
C TYR A 127 4.43 -14.77 -7.55
N VAL A 128 4.05 -13.93 -8.51
CA VAL A 128 2.66 -13.64 -8.82
C VAL A 128 2.28 -14.39 -10.07
N THR A 129 1.38 -15.38 -9.97
CA THR A 129 0.82 -16.11 -11.12
C THR A 129 -0.53 -15.51 -11.48
N ASN A 130 -0.71 -15.12 -12.73
CA ASN A 130 -1.97 -14.57 -13.20
C ASN A 130 -2.88 -15.66 -13.80
N ASN A 131 -3.93 -16.06 -13.08
CA ASN A 131 -4.97 -16.95 -13.59
C ASN A 131 -6.27 -16.20 -13.96
N LEU A 132 -6.24 -14.86 -14.02
CA LEU A 132 -7.37 -14.06 -14.47
C LEU A 132 -7.48 -14.09 -16.01
N PRO A 133 -8.67 -13.80 -16.57
CA PRO A 133 -8.83 -13.64 -18.01
C PRO A 133 -8.22 -12.35 -18.55
N GLU A 134 -7.84 -11.41 -17.68
CA GLU A 134 -7.27 -10.10 -18.02
C GLU A 134 -5.83 -9.97 -17.52
N ASN A 135 -5.10 -9.00 -18.08
CA ASN A 135 -3.78 -8.65 -17.59
C ASN A 135 -3.85 -8.03 -16.17
N THR A 136 -2.82 -8.26 -15.36
CA THR A 136 -2.76 -7.68 -14.01
C THR A 136 -1.35 -7.19 -13.68
N SER A 137 -1.20 -6.51 -12.54
CA SER A 137 0.10 -6.17 -11.94
C SER A 137 -0.12 -5.86 -10.47
N ILE A 138 0.86 -6.13 -9.61
CA ILE A 138 0.69 -5.94 -8.16
C ILE A 138 1.56 -4.80 -7.66
N HIS A 139 0.93 -3.75 -7.15
CA HIS A 139 1.59 -2.62 -6.49
C HIS A 139 1.69 -2.84 -4.97
N TRP A 140 2.84 -2.47 -4.41
CA TRP A 140 3.17 -2.59 -2.99
C TRP A 140 2.98 -1.24 -2.30
N HIS A 141 1.73 -0.91 -1.98
CA HIS A 141 1.32 0.42 -1.55
C HIS A 141 2.07 0.90 -0.30
N GLY A 142 2.88 1.93 -0.48
CA GLY A 142 3.66 2.54 0.58
C GLY A 142 4.94 1.79 0.94
N VAL A 143 5.27 0.68 0.26
CA VAL A 143 6.50 -0.08 0.48
C VAL A 143 7.64 0.49 -0.37
N PHE A 144 8.79 0.80 0.22
CA PHE A 144 9.97 1.21 -0.53
C PHE A 144 10.54 0.04 -1.32
N VAL A 145 10.24 0.02 -2.63
CA VAL A 145 10.73 -0.98 -3.58
C VAL A 145 11.53 -0.33 -4.70
N PRO A 146 12.47 -1.05 -5.34
CA PRO A 146 13.08 -0.58 -6.58
C PRO A 146 12.01 -0.33 -7.63
N SER A 147 12.18 0.71 -8.46
CA SER A 147 11.16 1.08 -9.47
C SER A 147 10.71 -0.10 -10.33
N GLY A 148 11.62 -0.97 -10.79
CA GLY A 148 11.27 -2.16 -11.59
C GLY A 148 10.44 -3.24 -10.87
N MET A 149 10.14 -3.07 -9.58
CA MET A 149 9.36 -3.98 -8.73
C MET A 149 8.09 -3.30 -8.20
N ASP A 150 7.78 -2.09 -8.64
CA ASP A 150 6.71 -1.25 -8.07
C ASP A 150 5.30 -1.65 -8.52
N GLY A 151 5.14 -2.44 -9.59
CA GLY A 151 3.83 -2.94 -9.98
C GLY A 151 2.98 -2.01 -10.84
N VAL A 152 3.44 -0.79 -11.13
CA VAL A 152 2.72 0.14 -12.03
C VAL A 152 2.90 -0.32 -13.48
N GLY A 153 1.86 -0.95 -14.03
CA GLY A 153 1.85 -1.51 -15.38
C GLY A 153 2.08 -0.46 -16.47
N GLY A 154 2.96 -0.76 -17.42
CA GLY A 154 3.28 0.14 -18.53
C GLY A 154 4.24 1.29 -18.19
N LEU A 155 4.56 1.49 -16.91
CA LEU A 155 5.51 2.50 -16.44
C LEU A 155 6.74 1.87 -15.79
N SER A 156 6.51 1.15 -14.69
CA SER A 156 7.56 0.60 -13.83
C SER A 156 7.96 -0.82 -14.26
N GLN A 157 7.01 -1.56 -14.82
CA GLN A 157 7.16 -2.91 -15.36
C GLN A 157 6.13 -3.18 -16.46
N LYS A 158 6.29 -4.31 -17.16
CA LYS A 158 5.21 -4.84 -18.01
C LYS A 158 4.10 -5.43 -17.14
N THR A 159 2.88 -5.42 -17.67
CA THR A 159 1.76 -6.19 -17.11
C THR A 159 2.07 -7.68 -17.13
N ILE A 160 1.44 -8.42 -16.22
CA ILE A 160 1.48 -9.88 -16.12
C ILE A 160 0.32 -10.40 -16.97
N GLU A 161 0.63 -11.03 -18.10
CA GLU A 161 -0.39 -11.56 -19.00
C GLU A 161 -1.11 -12.77 -18.39
N PRO A 162 -2.33 -13.12 -18.85
CA PRO A 162 -3.01 -14.35 -18.44
C PRO A 162 -2.12 -15.60 -18.62
N GLY A 163 -2.01 -16.41 -17.56
CA GLY A 163 -1.15 -17.58 -17.48
C GLY A 163 0.33 -17.29 -17.19
N GLU A 164 0.75 -16.03 -17.13
CA GLU A 164 2.14 -15.65 -16.85
C GLU A 164 2.42 -15.64 -15.34
N THR A 165 3.69 -15.86 -14.99
CA THR A 165 4.20 -15.63 -13.63
C THR A 165 5.27 -14.56 -13.63
N TYR A 166 5.08 -13.53 -12.81
CA TYR A 166 6.06 -12.48 -12.60
C TYR A 166 6.76 -12.64 -11.24
N LYS A 167 8.03 -12.28 -11.18
CA LYS A 167 8.85 -12.36 -9.95
C LYS A 167 9.16 -10.97 -9.43
N TYR A 168 8.59 -10.64 -8.27
CA TYR A 168 9.00 -9.50 -7.47
C TYR A 168 10.10 -9.91 -6.49
N GLU A 169 11.14 -9.08 -6.34
CA GLU A 169 12.23 -9.37 -5.41
C GLU A 169 12.85 -8.08 -4.88
N PHE A 170 12.80 -7.88 -3.56
CA PHE A 170 13.31 -6.67 -2.90
C PHE A 170 13.65 -6.93 -1.43
N LYS A 171 14.40 -6.01 -0.81
CA LYS A 171 14.75 -6.01 0.62
C LYS A 171 13.92 -4.95 1.32
N LEU A 172 13.29 -5.31 2.45
CA LEU A 172 12.47 -4.41 3.23
C LEU A 172 13.37 -3.55 4.13
N ARG A 173 13.14 -2.24 4.16
CA ARG A 173 13.98 -1.24 4.86
C ARG A 173 13.19 -0.37 5.85
N GLN A 174 11.91 -0.67 5.99
CA GLN A 174 10.94 0.05 6.79
C GLN A 174 10.08 -0.96 7.52
N GLU A 175 9.48 -0.55 8.62
CA GLU A 175 8.44 -1.25 9.36
C GLU A 175 7.10 -0.53 9.25
N GLY A 176 6.00 -1.25 9.47
CA GLY A 176 4.66 -0.68 9.49
C GLY A 176 3.58 -1.56 8.86
N THR A 177 2.39 -0.98 8.76
CA THR A 177 1.22 -1.60 8.15
C THR A 177 0.96 -0.98 6.78
N TYR A 178 0.94 -1.82 5.74
CA TYR A 178 0.80 -1.46 4.34
C TYR A 178 -0.23 -2.36 3.66
N MET A 179 -0.41 -2.17 2.35
CA MET A 179 -1.25 -3.03 1.53
C MET A 179 -0.56 -3.37 0.21
N TYR A 180 -1.07 -4.38 -0.47
CA TYR A 180 -0.80 -4.62 -1.88
C TYR A 180 -2.13 -4.65 -2.64
N HIS A 181 -2.11 -4.27 -3.90
CA HIS A 181 -3.32 -4.30 -4.74
C HIS A 181 -2.98 -4.40 -6.22
N SER A 182 -3.97 -4.76 -7.02
CA SER A 182 -3.82 -4.64 -8.47
C SER A 182 -3.60 -3.18 -8.88
N HIS A 183 -2.70 -2.96 -9.83
CA HIS A 183 -2.45 -1.67 -10.46
C HIS A 183 -2.61 -1.75 -11.99
N CYS A 184 -3.44 -2.68 -12.45
CA CYS A 184 -3.92 -2.80 -13.82
C CYS A 184 -5.44 -2.69 -13.83
N ASP A 185 -6.02 -1.86 -14.72
CA ASP A 185 -7.43 -1.46 -14.68
C ASP A 185 -7.93 -1.28 -13.24
N GLU A 186 -7.19 -0.47 -12.48
CA GLU A 186 -7.23 -0.44 -11.02
C GLU A 186 -8.64 -0.26 -10.48
N MET A 187 -9.43 0.62 -11.12
CA MET A 187 -10.81 0.88 -10.74
C MET A 187 -11.67 -0.39 -10.74
N THR A 188 -11.51 -1.25 -11.75
CA THR A 188 -12.27 -2.50 -11.88
C THR A 188 -11.68 -3.58 -10.98
N GLN A 189 -10.38 -3.82 -11.05
CA GLN A 189 -9.75 -4.94 -10.35
C GLN A 189 -9.82 -4.78 -8.82
N MET A 190 -9.62 -3.57 -8.30
CA MET A 190 -9.79 -3.31 -6.87
C MET A 190 -11.26 -3.39 -6.45
N ALA A 191 -12.19 -2.89 -7.26
CA ALA A 191 -13.63 -3.01 -6.98
C ALA A 191 -14.11 -4.46 -6.98
N LEU A 192 -13.43 -5.35 -7.70
CA LEU A 192 -13.66 -6.79 -7.68
C LEU A 192 -12.94 -7.51 -6.52
N GLY A 193 -12.13 -6.82 -5.71
CA GLY A 193 -11.53 -7.36 -4.48
C GLY A 193 -10.03 -7.56 -4.51
N MET A 194 -9.33 -7.16 -5.57
CA MET A 194 -7.88 -7.38 -5.71
C MET A 194 -7.03 -6.42 -4.85
N MET A 195 -7.08 -6.62 -3.55
CA MET A 195 -6.20 -6.00 -2.56
C MET A 195 -5.93 -6.96 -1.38
N GLY A 196 -4.89 -6.71 -0.59
CA GLY A 196 -4.55 -7.48 0.60
C GLY A 196 -3.56 -6.74 1.51
N MET A 197 -3.43 -7.20 2.77
CA MET A 197 -2.58 -6.55 3.76
C MET A 197 -1.11 -6.93 3.57
N PHE A 198 -0.19 -5.97 3.76
CA PHE A 198 1.25 -6.19 3.76
C PHE A 198 1.83 -5.62 5.06
N ILE A 199 2.30 -6.48 5.96
CA ILE A 199 2.72 -6.08 7.30
C ILE A 199 4.22 -6.33 7.45
N ILE A 200 4.94 -5.28 7.81
CA ILE A 200 6.37 -5.33 8.08
C ILE A 200 6.57 -5.09 9.57
N HIS A 201 6.86 -6.17 10.30
CA HIS A 201 7.15 -6.13 11.72
C HIS A 201 8.52 -5.46 11.96
N PRO A 202 8.66 -4.62 13.01
CA PRO A 202 9.94 -4.02 13.36
C PRO A 202 10.96 -5.10 13.74
N ARG A 203 12.22 -4.97 13.31
CA ARG A 203 13.27 -5.91 13.70
C ARG A 203 13.60 -5.81 15.18
N ASN A 204 13.59 -4.59 15.70
CA ASN A 204 13.91 -4.26 17.09
C ASN A 204 12.74 -3.47 17.70
N PRO A 205 11.61 -4.13 18.03
CA PRO A 205 10.43 -3.45 18.58
C PRO A 205 10.79 -2.70 19.86
N THR A 206 10.38 -1.43 19.95
CA THR A 206 10.47 -0.65 21.19
C THR A 206 9.10 -0.60 21.84
N GLY A 207 8.98 -1.13 23.06
CA GLY A 207 7.72 -1.13 23.82
C GLY A 207 7.22 -2.52 24.21
N PRO A 208 6.04 -2.59 24.85
CA PRO A 208 5.46 -3.85 25.27
C PRO A 208 5.04 -4.68 24.06
N LYS A 209 5.24 -6.00 24.15
CA LYS A 209 4.75 -6.95 23.16
C LYS A 209 3.22 -7.02 23.24
N ALA A 210 2.55 -6.95 22.08
CA ALA A 210 1.10 -7.17 22.02
C ALA A 210 0.78 -8.64 22.35
N ASP A 211 -0.20 -8.86 23.24
CA ASP A 211 -0.73 -10.21 23.53
C ASP A 211 -1.49 -10.78 22.34
N ARG A 212 -2.18 -9.90 21.59
CA ARG A 212 -2.89 -10.19 20.35
C ARG A 212 -2.78 -8.98 19.44
N ASP A 213 -2.54 -9.24 18.17
CA ASP A 213 -2.49 -8.21 17.13
C ASP A 213 -3.53 -8.55 16.06
N PHE A 214 -4.25 -7.54 15.57
CA PHE A 214 -5.36 -7.71 14.63
C PHE A 214 -5.21 -6.76 13.45
N ALA A 215 -5.29 -7.30 12.24
CA ALA A 215 -5.29 -6.53 11.01
C ALA A 215 -6.69 -6.52 10.39
N PHE A 216 -7.24 -5.32 10.19
CA PHE A 216 -8.54 -5.11 9.56
C PHE A 216 -8.34 -4.39 8.22
N MET A 217 -8.74 -5.05 7.13
CA MET A 217 -8.86 -4.41 5.83
C MET A 217 -10.31 -3.96 5.63
N LEU A 218 -10.49 -2.66 5.50
CA LEU A 218 -11.81 -2.05 5.30
C LEU A 218 -12.03 -1.78 3.82
N SER A 219 -13.16 -2.23 3.29
CA SER A 219 -13.60 -1.95 1.93
C SER A 219 -15.12 -1.85 1.86
N GLU A 220 -15.60 -1.21 0.80
CA GLU A 220 -17.03 -1.12 0.48
C GLU A 220 -17.30 -1.77 -0.87
N TRP A 221 -18.50 -2.31 -1.02
CA TRP A 221 -18.91 -3.04 -2.21
C TRP A 221 -20.23 -2.50 -2.72
N ARG A 222 -20.31 -2.30 -4.04
CA ARG A 222 -21.56 -2.05 -4.74
C ARG A 222 -22.01 -3.33 -5.42
N ILE A 223 -23.04 -3.96 -4.88
CA ILE A 223 -23.63 -5.19 -5.41
C ILE A 223 -25.08 -4.91 -5.76
N ASP A 224 -25.42 -5.02 -7.04
CA ASP A 224 -26.80 -4.94 -7.51
C ASP A 224 -27.44 -6.33 -7.39
N VAL A 225 -28.41 -6.47 -6.49
CA VAL A 225 -29.04 -7.78 -6.19
C VAL A 225 -29.86 -8.25 -7.39
N GLY A 226 -29.62 -9.49 -7.84
CA GLY A 226 -30.41 -10.15 -8.90
C GLY A 226 -29.85 -10.00 -10.32
N THR A 227 -28.69 -9.37 -10.49
CA THR A 227 -27.92 -9.44 -11.73
C THR A 227 -26.90 -10.56 -11.61
N MET A 228 -27.06 -11.62 -12.40
CA MET A 228 -26.03 -12.65 -12.63
C MET A 228 -25.11 -12.22 -13.76
#